data_AF-D6U901-F1
#
_entry.id   AF-D6U901-F1
#
_cell.length_a   1.000
_cell.length_b   1.000
_cell.length_c   1.000
_cell.angle_alpha   90.00
_cell.angle_beta   90.00
_cell.angle_gamma   90.00
#
_symmetry.space_group_name_H-M   'P 1'
#
loop_
_entity.id
_entity.type
_entity.pdbx_description
1 polymer ?
#
loop_
_entity_poly.entity_id
_entity_poly.type
_entity_poly.pdbx_seq_one_letter_code
_entity_poly.pdbx_strand_id
1 'polypeptide(L)'
;MLKIGATVGIYARRPESSKWHNTIGELVSIDEDKADGYGVTFAGQGNIIVYFRQDELEEIDTDTGADRPGTPPADIEKIKRLAKLLDVELEQVIAALENTGVDIDTLLTFHEWLDSAIKDAERLDMYFNYRDYPDGRG
;
A
#
# COMPACT_ATOMS: atom_id res chain seq x y z
N MET A 1 -15.06 -18.63 -11.94
CA MET A 1 -14.95 -18.41 -13.40
C MET A 1 -14.98 -16.90 -13.57
N LEU A 2 -13.89 -16.31 -14.06
CA LEU A 2 -13.74 -14.86 -14.16
C LEU A 2 -14.79 -14.29 -15.11
N LYS A 3 -15.29 -13.10 -14.81
CA LYS A 3 -16.30 -12.41 -15.62
C LYS A 3 -15.77 -11.07 -16.10
N ILE A 4 -16.17 -10.66 -17.30
CA ILE A 4 -15.90 -9.30 -17.77
C ILE A 4 -16.52 -8.29 -16.78
N GLY A 5 -15.76 -7.27 -16.42
CA GLY A 5 -16.09 -6.30 -15.37
C GLY A 5 -15.65 -6.72 -13.96
N ALA A 6 -15.06 -7.91 -13.79
CA ALA A 6 -14.51 -8.30 -12.50
C ALA A 6 -13.22 -7.54 -12.20
N THR A 7 -13.10 -7.11 -10.95
CA THR A 7 -11.84 -6.63 -10.38
C THR A 7 -10.92 -7.84 -10.18
N VAL A 8 -9.74 -7.81 -10.78
CA VAL A 8 -8.76 -8.90 -10.70
C VAL A 8 -7.42 -8.39 -10.19
N GLY A 9 -6.80 -9.17 -9.30
CA GLY A 9 -5.41 -9.01 -8.90
C GLY A 9 -4.51 -9.83 -9.80
N ILE A 10 -3.32 -9.29 -10.11
CA ILE A 10 -2.38 -9.95 -11.01
C ILE A 10 -1.25 -10.58 -10.20
N TYR A 11 -1.25 -11.91 -10.21
CA TYR A 11 -0.16 -12.73 -9.70
C TYR A 11 0.78 -13.13 -10.84
N ALA A 12 1.53 -12.15 -11.33
CA ALA A 12 2.48 -12.36 -12.40
C ALA A 12 3.60 -13.34 -11.98
N ARG A 13 3.60 -14.55 -12.56
CA ARG A 13 4.70 -15.52 -12.42
C ARG A 13 5.72 -15.42 -13.57
N ARG A 14 5.40 -14.65 -14.60
CA ARG A 14 6.21 -14.49 -15.82
C ARG A 14 6.98 -13.17 -15.85
N PRO A 15 8.18 -13.13 -16.45
CA PRO A 15 8.99 -11.91 -16.55
C PRO A 15 8.25 -10.76 -17.23
N GLU A 16 7.50 -11.04 -18.31
CA GLU A 16 6.74 -10.06 -19.07
C GLU A 16 5.57 -9.44 -18.29
N SER A 17 4.99 -10.20 -17.35
CA SER A 17 3.88 -9.77 -16.51
C SER A 17 4.35 -9.09 -15.22
N SER A 18 5.65 -9.20 -14.88
CA SER A 18 6.21 -8.76 -13.59
C SER A 18 5.98 -7.28 -13.27
N LYS A 19 5.89 -6.42 -14.32
CA LYS A 19 5.57 -4.99 -14.17
C LYS A 19 4.22 -4.75 -13.48
N TRP A 20 3.30 -5.70 -13.61
CA TRP A 20 1.93 -5.62 -13.10
C TRP A 20 1.71 -6.56 -11.91
N HIS A 21 2.77 -7.16 -11.37
CA HIS A 21 2.66 -8.02 -10.20
C HIS A 21 2.05 -7.23 -9.02
N ASN A 22 1.09 -7.84 -8.32
CA ASN A 22 0.31 -7.20 -7.24
C ASN A 22 -0.43 -5.92 -7.65
N THR A 23 -0.66 -5.73 -8.94
CA THR A 23 -1.51 -4.64 -9.44
C THR A 23 -2.95 -5.14 -9.59
N ILE A 24 -3.89 -4.24 -9.33
CA ILE A 24 -5.33 -4.47 -9.53
C ILE A 24 -5.74 -3.88 -10.87
N GLY A 25 -6.51 -4.64 -11.64
CA GLY A 25 -7.11 -4.18 -12.87
C GLY A 25 -8.53 -4.68 -13.06
N GLU A 26 -9.19 -4.16 -14.07
CA GLU A 26 -10.53 -4.60 -14.47
C GLU A 26 -10.40 -5.51 -15.69
N LEU A 27 -11.02 -6.68 -15.62
CA LEU A 27 -11.06 -7.63 -16.73
C LEU A 27 -12.05 -7.14 -17.80
N VAL A 28 -11.54 -6.79 -18.98
CA VAL A 28 -12.36 -6.23 -20.08
C VAL A 28 -12.57 -7.19 -21.24
N SER A 29 -11.76 -8.24 -21.36
CA SER A 29 -11.84 -9.21 -22.45
C SER A 29 -11.44 -10.60 -21.99
N ILE A 30 -12.12 -11.62 -22.52
CA ILE A 30 -11.80 -13.03 -22.31
C ILE A 30 -11.83 -13.73 -23.67
N ASP A 31 -10.72 -14.35 -24.04
CA ASP A 31 -10.56 -15.18 -25.23
C ASP A 31 -10.00 -16.55 -24.79
N GLU A 32 -10.89 -17.49 -24.45
CA GLU A 32 -10.52 -18.80 -23.89
C GLU A 32 -9.73 -19.68 -24.88
N ASP A 33 -9.75 -19.34 -26.17
CA ASP A 33 -9.00 -20.03 -27.22
C ASP A 33 -7.52 -19.61 -27.24
N LYS A 34 -7.14 -18.57 -26.50
CA LYS A 34 -5.76 -18.08 -26.39
C LYS A 34 -5.17 -18.30 -25.00
N ALA A 35 -3.90 -18.69 -24.97
CA ALA A 35 -3.15 -18.83 -23.72
C ALA A 35 -3.12 -17.52 -22.92
N ASP A 36 -2.89 -16.38 -23.60
CA ASP A 36 -2.98 -15.04 -23.01
C ASP A 36 -4.29 -14.38 -23.42
N GLY A 37 -5.41 -14.99 -23.02
CA GLY A 37 -6.76 -14.60 -23.42
C GLY A 37 -7.42 -13.51 -22.57
N TYR A 38 -6.85 -13.20 -21.41
CA TYR A 38 -7.52 -12.38 -20.40
C TYR A 38 -6.99 -10.94 -20.46
N GLY A 39 -7.73 -10.07 -21.13
CA GLY A 39 -7.38 -8.65 -21.28
C GLY A 39 -7.81 -7.84 -20.06
N VAL A 40 -6.85 -7.21 -19.40
CA VAL A 40 -7.03 -6.41 -18.18
C VAL A 40 -6.62 -4.97 -18.43
N THR A 41 -7.41 -4.02 -17.92
CA THR A 41 -7.12 -2.58 -17.94
C THR A 41 -6.79 -2.07 -16.56
N PHE A 42 -6.04 -0.97 -16.50
CA PHE A 42 -5.58 -0.36 -15.26
C PHE A 42 -6.06 1.08 -15.16
N ALA A 43 -6.68 1.43 -14.02
CA ALA A 43 -7.09 2.79 -13.75
C ALA A 43 -5.87 3.74 -13.80
N GLY A 44 -6.01 4.88 -14.49
CA GLY A 44 -4.99 5.92 -14.56
C GLY A 44 -3.83 5.67 -15.54
N GLN A 45 -3.74 4.52 -16.22
CA GLN A 45 -2.65 4.20 -17.16
C GLN A 45 -3.00 4.48 -18.65
N GLY A 46 -4.12 5.15 -18.92
CA GLY A 46 -4.67 5.27 -20.27
C GLY A 46 -5.29 3.95 -20.75
N ASN A 47 -5.86 3.93 -21.96
CA ASN A 47 -6.52 2.75 -22.56
C ASN A 47 -5.53 1.62 -22.93
N ILE A 48 -4.68 1.21 -21.99
CA ILE A 48 -3.74 0.10 -22.11
C ILE A 48 -4.49 -1.16 -21.67
N ILE A 49 -4.60 -2.12 -22.59
CA ILE A 49 -5.08 -3.47 -22.30
C ILE A 49 -3.85 -4.38 -22.31
N VAL A 50 -3.62 -5.06 -21.20
CA VAL A 50 -2.56 -6.07 -21.07
C VAL A 50 -3.21 -7.44 -20.97
N TYR A 51 -2.66 -8.42 -21.66
CA TYR A 51 -3.21 -9.76 -21.73
C TYR A 51 -2.46 -10.71 -20.79
N PHE A 52 -3.20 -11.44 -19.99
CA PHE A 52 -2.70 -12.38 -18.98
C PHE A 52 -3.27 -13.78 -19.21
N ARG A 53 -2.67 -14.77 -18.56
CA ARG A 53 -3.28 -16.09 -18.40
C ARG A 53 -4.28 -16.08 -17.25
N GLN A 54 -5.20 -17.04 -17.28
CA GLN A 54 -6.15 -17.25 -16.19
C GLN A 54 -5.45 -17.53 -14.84
N ASP A 55 -4.33 -18.28 -14.84
CA ASP A 55 -3.61 -18.66 -13.61
C ASP A 55 -2.78 -17.52 -13.00
N GLU A 56 -2.67 -16.39 -13.71
CA GLU A 56 -2.07 -15.15 -13.22
C GLU A 56 -3.11 -14.18 -12.66
N LEU A 57 -4.39 -14.51 -12.73
CA LEU A 57 -5.49 -13.64 -12.31
C LEU A 57 -6.24 -14.24 -11.14
N GLU A 58 -6.45 -13.43 -10.12
CA GLU A 58 -7.26 -13.76 -8.95
C GLU A 58 -8.41 -12.76 -8.84
N GLU A 59 -9.64 -13.27 -8.79
CA GLU A 59 -10.83 -12.43 -8.64
C GLU A 59 -10.83 -11.80 -7.25
N ILE A 60 -10.97 -10.48 -7.20
CA ILE A 60 -11.07 -9.74 -5.94
C ILE A 60 -12.54 -9.44 -5.69
N ASP A 61 -13.08 -10.00 -4.62
CA ASP A 61 -14.42 -9.64 -4.19
C ASP A 61 -14.37 -8.25 -3.55
N THR A 62 -14.91 -7.27 -4.27
CA THR A 62 -14.91 -5.87 -3.82
C THR A 62 -16.05 -5.55 -2.86
N ASP A 63 -16.99 -6.49 -2.65
CA ASP A 63 -18.14 -6.32 -1.75
C ASP A 63 -17.86 -6.72 -0.29
N THR A 64 -16.79 -7.49 -0.02
CA THR A 64 -16.51 -7.97 1.35
C THR A 64 -15.41 -7.21 2.08
N GLY A 65 -14.71 -6.25 1.43
CA GLY A 65 -13.62 -5.49 2.06
C GLY A 65 -12.47 -6.37 2.60
N ALA A 66 -12.48 -7.66 2.29
CA ALA A 66 -11.60 -8.67 2.83
C ALA A 66 -10.92 -9.39 1.67
N ASP A 67 -9.60 -9.47 1.75
CA ASP A 67 -8.73 -10.18 0.81
C ASP A 67 -8.59 -9.58 -0.59
N ARG A 68 -7.87 -8.46 -0.65
CA ARG A 68 -7.15 -8.05 -1.87
C ARG A 68 -5.96 -8.99 -2.10
N PRO A 69 -5.95 -9.83 -3.17
CA PRO A 69 -4.75 -10.54 -3.57
C PRO A 69 -3.67 -9.54 -3.98
N GLY A 70 -2.57 -9.56 -3.24
CA GLY A 70 -1.45 -8.65 -3.43
C GLY A 70 -1.06 -7.83 -2.21
N THR A 71 -1.76 -7.95 -1.06
CA THR A 71 -1.14 -7.53 0.21
C THR A 71 -0.41 -8.73 0.79
N PRO A 72 0.94 -8.76 0.82
CA PRO A 72 1.63 -9.72 1.64
C PRO A 72 1.03 -9.67 3.05
N PRO A 73 0.80 -10.81 3.73
CA PRO A 73 0.37 -10.78 5.13
C PRO A 73 1.32 -9.95 6.01
N ALA A 74 2.58 -9.79 5.57
CA ALA A 74 3.58 -8.90 6.16
C ALA A 74 3.26 -7.40 6.01
N ASP A 75 2.63 -6.95 4.92
CA ASP A 75 2.30 -5.54 4.69
C ASP A 75 1.00 -5.14 5.39
N ILE A 76 0.02 -6.05 5.55
CA ILE A 76 -1.19 -5.77 6.34
C ILE A 76 -0.81 -5.42 7.80
N GLU A 77 0.11 -6.16 8.40
CA GLU A 77 0.59 -5.86 9.77
C GLU A 77 1.31 -4.51 9.84
N LYS A 78 2.06 -4.12 8.80
CA LYS A 78 2.66 -2.79 8.69
C LYS A 78 1.62 -1.69 8.52
N ILE A 79 0.59 -1.89 7.71
CA ILE A 79 -0.52 -0.95 7.52
C ILE A 79 -1.28 -0.77 8.83
N LYS A 80 -1.58 -1.87 9.56
CA LYS A 80 -2.19 -1.81 10.90
C LYS A 80 -1.30 -1.06 11.89
N ARG A 81 0.02 -1.30 11.87
CA ARG A 81 0.98 -0.56 12.70
C ARG A 81 0.95 0.93 12.40
N LEU A 82 0.97 1.31 11.12
CA LEU A 82 0.93 2.71 10.70
C LEU A 82 -0.40 3.38 11.09
N ALA A 83 -1.54 2.70 10.88
CA ALA A 83 -2.86 3.19 11.30
C ALA A 83 -2.91 3.48 12.80
N LYS A 84 -2.35 2.57 13.62
CA LYS A 84 -2.24 2.75 15.07
C LYS A 84 -1.31 3.90 15.47
N LEU A 85 -0.19 4.08 14.77
CA LEU A 85 0.77 5.17 15.04
C LEU A 85 0.19 6.54 14.69
N LEU A 86 -0.65 6.62 13.66
CA LEU A 86 -1.27 7.85 13.19
C LEU A 86 -2.63 8.13 13.83
N ASP A 87 -3.17 7.19 14.61
CA ASP A 87 -4.52 7.23 15.20
C ASP A 87 -5.61 7.46 14.14
N VAL A 88 -5.54 6.71 13.04
CA VAL A 88 -6.50 6.76 11.93
C VAL A 88 -7.01 5.37 11.61
N GLU A 89 -8.15 5.31 10.93
CA GLU A 89 -8.72 4.03 10.50
C GLU A 89 -7.88 3.38 9.39
N LEU A 90 -7.83 2.05 9.41
CA LEU A 90 -7.04 1.25 8.47
C LEU A 90 -7.36 1.57 7.00
N GLU A 91 -8.65 1.76 6.71
CA GLU A 91 -9.17 2.07 5.37
C GLU A 91 -8.63 3.41 4.84
N GLN A 92 -8.45 4.40 5.72
CA GLN A 92 -7.89 5.70 5.35
C GLN A 92 -6.41 5.60 4.98
N VAL A 93 -5.66 4.76 5.69
CA VAL A 93 -4.25 4.48 5.38
C VAL A 93 -4.14 3.78 4.03
N ILE A 94 -4.97 2.76 3.79
CA ILE A 94 -5.01 2.04 2.52
C ILE A 94 -5.33 2.99 1.36
N ALA A 95 -6.38 3.81 1.48
CA ALA A 95 -6.75 4.78 0.47
C ALA A 95 -5.66 5.83 0.21
N ALA A 96 -4.91 6.23 1.24
CA ALA A 96 -3.79 7.16 1.09
C ALA A 96 -2.60 6.52 0.36
N LEU A 97 -2.26 5.27 0.68
CA LEU A 97 -1.20 4.52 -0.01
C LEU A 97 -1.53 4.34 -1.50
N GLU A 98 -2.78 4.03 -1.83
CA GLU A 98 -3.25 3.88 -3.21
C GLU A 98 -3.21 5.18 -4.00
N ASN A 99 -3.63 6.29 -3.40
CA ASN A 99 -3.65 7.60 -4.08
C ASN A 99 -2.26 8.21 -4.27
N THR A 100 -1.32 7.91 -3.37
CA THR A 100 0.01 8.53 -3.37
C THR A 100 1.08 7.67 -4.05
N GLY A 101 0.87 6.35 -4.14
CA GLY A 101 1.86 5.41 -4.65
C GLY A 101 3.12 5.34 -3.78
N VAL A 102 3.06 5.83 -2.54
CA VAL A 102 4.18 5.82 -1.60
C VAL A 102 4.27 4.44 -0.95
N ASP A 103 5.50 3.92 -0.91
CA ASP A 103 5.79 2.65 -0.26
C ASP A 103 5.67 2.73 1.28
N ILE A 104 5.12 1.67 1.89
CA ILE A 104 4.82 1.68 3.32
C ILE A 104 6.07 1.65 4.21
N ASP A 105 7.15 1.01 3.78
CA ASP A 105 8.41 0.99 4.54
C ASP A 105 9.02 2.40 4.60
N THR A 106 8.84 3.19 3.53
CA THR A 106 9.23 4.60 3.50
C THR A 106 8.47 5.42 4.54
N LEU A 107 7.16 5.22 4.68
CA LEU A 107 6.34 5.94 5.66
C LEU A 107 6.67 5.55 7.10
N LEU A 108 6.90 4.27 7.36
CA LEU A 108 7.30 3.79 8.69
C LEU A 108 8.66 4.36 9.09
N THR A 109 9.63 4.35 8.17
CA THR A 109 10.97 4.93 8.42
C THR A 109 10.89 6.42 8.71
N PHE A 110 10.06 7.16 7.96
CA PHE A 110 9.86 8.59 8.19
C PHE A 110 9.21 8.87 9.56
N HIS A 111 8.22 8.07 9.96
CA HIS A 111 7.59 8.20 11.27
C HIS A 111 8.57 7.94 12.42
N GLU A 112 9.41 6.90 12.32
CA GLU A 112 10.44 6.61 13.32
C GLU A 112 11.47 7.75 13.42
N TRP A 113 11.86 8.34 12.29
CA TRP A 113 12.72 9.52 12.27
C TRP A 113 12.05 10.73 12.93
N LEU A 114 10.78 11.01 12.64
CA LEU A 114 10.02 12.09 13.26
C LEU A 114 9.90 11.92 14.78
N ASP A 115 9.58 10.71 15.24
CA ASP A 115 9.45 10.42 16.68
C ASP A 115 10.80 10.61 17.40
N SER A 116 11.91 10.22 16.77
CA SER A 116 13.25 10.51 17.27
C SER A 116 13.55 12.01 17.31
N ALA A 117 13.19 12.74 16.25
CA ALA A 117 13.43 14.18 16.17
C ALA A 117 12.61 14.97 17.21
N ILE A 118 11.36 14.56 17.47
CA ILE A 118 10.52 15.14 18.52
C ILE A 118 11.14 14.88 19.90
N LYS A 119 11.57 13.65 20.19
CA LYS A 119 12.26 13.31 21.45
C LYS A 119 13.55 14.11 21.64
N ASP A 120 14.32 14.29 20.58
CA ASP A 120 15.53 15.12 20.62
C ASP A 120 15.18 16.60 20.85
N ALA A 121 14.10 17.10 20.26
CA ALA A 121 13.61 18.46 20.48
C ALA A 121 13.11 18.67 21.93
N GLU A 122 12.35 17.73 22.50
CA GLU A 122 11.92 17.77 23.90
C GLU A 122 13.11 17.71 24.86
N ARG A 123 14.12 16.89 24.53
CA ARG A 123 15.35 16.82 25.31
C ARG A 123 16.13 18.14 25.27
N LEU A 124 16.19 18.79 24.10
CA LEU A 124 16.80 20.11 23.95
C LEU A 124 16.01 21.17 24.73
N ASP A 125 14.68 21.16 24.68
CA ASP A 125 13.82 22.06 25.46
C ASP A 125 14.07 21.91 26.97
N MET A 126 14.27 20.69 27.46
CA MET A 126 14.69 20.44 28.86
C MET A 126 16.04 21.08 29.19
N TYR A 127 17.03 21.04 28.28
CA TYR A 127 18.33 21.68 28.49
C TYR A 127 18.27 23.22 28.43
N PHE A 128 17.38 23.80 27.63
CA PHE A 128 17.21 25.24 27.55
C PHE A 128 16.37 25.80 28.71
N ASN A 129 15.33 25.08 29.17
CA ASN A 129 14.52 25.47 30.32
C ASN A 129 15.19 25.24 31.69
N TYR A 130 16.25 24.41 31.76
CA TYR A 130 17.10 24.29 32.97
C TYR A 130 18.15 25.40 33.10
N ARG A 131 18.23 26.33 32.15
CA ARG A 131 19.16 27.47 32.22
C ARG A 131 18.66 28.65 33.06
N ASP A 132 17.42 28.57 33.57
CA ASP A 132 16.78 29.56 34.44
C ASP A 132 16.70 29.11 35.92
N TYR A 133 17.75 28.49 36.46
CA TYR A 133 18.02 28.57 37.90
C TYR A 133 19.13 29.60 38.15
N PRO A 134 18.79 30.85 38.50
CA PRO A 134 19.71 31.71 39.21
C PRO A 134 19.84 31.18 40.65
N ASP A 135 21.03 30.71 40.97
CA ASP A 135 21.67 30.87 42.28
C ASP A 135 21.00 30.22 43.50
N GLY A 136 21.15 28.89 43.61
CA GLY A 136 20.98 28.16 44.86
C GLY A 136 22.21 28.24 45.79
N ARG A 137 22.59 29.44 46.26
CA ARG A 137 23.44 29.59 47.45
C ARG A 137 22.67 30.35 48.53
N GLY A 138 21.99 29.59 49.40
CA GLY A 138 21.74 29.97 50.78
C GLY A 138 22.94 29.67 51.67
#